data_AF-A0A6L5I224-F1
#
_entry.id   AF-A0A6L5I224-F1
#
_cell.length_a   1.000
_cell.length_b   1.000
_cell.length_c   1.000
_cell.angle_alpha   90.00
_cell.angle_beta   90.00
_cell.angle_gamma   90.00
#
_symmetry.space_group_name_H-M   'P 1'
#
loop_
_entity.id
_entity.type
_entity.pdbx_description
1 polymer ?
#
loop_
_entity_poly.entity_id
_entity_poly.type
_entity_poly.pdbx_seq_one_letter_code
_entity_poly.pdbx_strand_id
1 'polypeptide(L)'
;MTDKTSPFAQTTPWDLAQAASAYAVDAWQRTLLYADVRRQRGDQYQDHLKEVVPNVLNFPCEPVMSGLDLPRPVNYVMVRILPAADQPVDEEK
;
A
#
# COMPACT_ATOMS: atom_id res chain seq x y z
N MET A 1 -56.46 -3.78 14.21
CA MET A 1 -55.52 -3.71 15.35
C MET A 1 -54.58 -4.90 15.26
N THR A 2 -53.69 -4.91 14.26
CA THR A 2 -52.72 -6.00 14.05
C THR A 2 -51.46 -5.67 14.81
N ASP A 3 -51.17 -6.49 15.82
CA ASP A 3 -50.00 -6.39 16.68
C ASP A 3 -48.72 -6.45 15.86
N LYS A 4 -47.91 -5.38 15.92
CA LYS A 4 -46.56 -5.37 15.36
C LYS A 4 -45.64 -5.96 16.43
N THR A 5 -45.52 -7.28 16.46
CA THR A 5 -44.48 -7.93 17.27
C THR A 5 -43.13 -7.41 16.79
N SER A 6 -42.43 -6.70 17.67
CA SER A 6 -41.14 -6.08 17.37
C SER A 6 -40.13 -7.18 16.97
N PRO A 7 -39.31 -7.00 15.92
CA PRO A 7 -38.35 -8.01 15.45
C PRO A 7 -37.26 -8.35 16.50
N PHE A 8 -37.24 -7.65 17.63
CA PHE A 8 -36.32 -7.84 18.75
C PHE A 8 -36.91 -8.62 19.93
N ALA A 9 -38.16 -9.11 19.83
CA ALA A 9 -38.89 -9.62 20.99
C ALA A 9 -38.50 -11.04 21.45
N GLN A 10 -37.70 -11.80 20.70
CA GLN A 10 -37.38 -13.20 21.05
C GLN A 10 -36.00 -13.61 20.48
N THR A 11 -34.89 -13.17 21.09
CA THR A 11 -33.57 -13.81 20.88
C THR A 11 -33.27 -14.71 22.06
N THR A 12 -33.10 -16.01 21.81
CA THR A 12 -32.74 -16.95 22.89
C THR A 12 -31.23 -16.93 23.13
N PRO A 13 -30.75 -17.36 24.31
CA PRO A 13 -29.31 -17.53 24.55
C PRO A 13 -28.63 -18.46 23.53
N TRP A 14 -29.37 -19.42 22.97
CA TRP A 14 -28.87 -20.32 21.94
C TRP A 14 -28.66 -19.62 20.59
N ASP A 15 -29.57 -18.71 20.21
CA ASP A 15 -29.42 -17.91 19.00
C ASP A 15 -28.19 -16.99 19.10
N LEU A 16 -27.96 -16.41 20.28
CA LEU A 16 -26.78 -15.61 20.55
C LEU A 16 -25.48 -16.44 20.49
N ALA A 17 -25.49 -17.66 21.02
CA ALA A 17 -24.34 -18.55 20.94
C ALA A 17 -24.01 -18.96 19.49
N GLN A 18 -25.03 -19.25 18.68
CA GLN A 18 -24.86 -19.54 17.25
C GLN A 18 -24.33 -18.32 16.50
N ALA A 19 -24.88 -17.13 16.75
CA ALA A 19 -24.41 -15.89 16.14
C ALA A 19 -22.95 -15.58 16.53
N ALA A 20 -22.58 -15.77 17.80
CA ALA A 20 -21.22 -15.59 18.28
C ALA A 20 -20.24 -16.57 17.62
N SER A 21 -20.63 -17.84 17.45
CA SER A 21 -19.83 -18.85 16.77
C SER A 21 -19.64 -18.51 15.29
N ALA A 22 -20.72 -18.15 14.59
CA ALA A 22 -20.65 -17.73 13.18
C ALA A 22 -19.74 -16.51 13.01
N TYR A 23 -19.86 -15.51 13.89
CA TYR A 23 -18.98 -14.35 13.90
C TYR A 23 -17.53 -14.70 14.17
N ALA A 24 -17.26 -15.59 15.13
CA ALA A 24 -15.90 -16.02 15.45
C ALA A 24 -15.22 -16.68 14.25
N VAL A 25 -15.95 -17.52 13.51
CA VAL A 25 -15.46 -18.15 12.28
C VAL A 25 -15.16 -17.10 11.20
N ASP A 26 -16.09 -16.19 10.92
CA ASP A 26 -15.89 -15.11 9.94
C ASP A 26 -14.69 -14.21 10.32
N ALA A 27 -14.59 -13.83 11.59
CA ALA A 27 -13.49 -13.02 12.11
C ALA A 27 -12.15 -13.74 11.88
N TRP A 28 -12.07 -15.04 12.16
CA TRP A 28 -10.85 -15.82 11.94
C TRP A 28 -10.45 -15.89 10.45
N GLN A 29 -11.43 -16.13 9.58
CA GLN A 29 -11.21 -16.15 8.14
C GLN A 29 -10.70 -14.79 7.64
N ARG A 30 -11.31 -13.70 8.07
CA ARG A 30 -10.87 -12.33 7.74
C ARG A 30 -9.48 -12.02 8.30
N THR A 31 -9.17 -12.47 9.52
CA THR A 31 -7.84 -12.31 10.10
C THR A 31 -6.77 -13.01 9.27
N LEU A 32 -7.03 -14.24 8.81
CA LEU A 32 -6.10 -14.97 7.94
C LEU A 32 -5.89 -14.26 6.60
N LEU A 33 -6.97 -13.86 5.93
CA LEU A 33 -6.89 -13.10 4.66
C LEU A 33 -6.14 -11.78 4.84
N TYR A 34 -6.43 -11.06 5.92
CA TYR A 34 -5.74 -9.81 6.26
C TYR A 34 -4.25 -10.03 6.52
N ALA A 35 -3.89 -11.07 7.27
CA ALA A 35 -2.50 -11.40 7.54
C ALA A 35 -1.74 -11.73 6.25
N ASP A 36 -2.36 -12.46 5.31
CA ASP A 36 -1.75 -12.79 4.04
C ASP A 36 -1.54 -11.56 3.15
N VAL A 37 -2.56 -10.70 3.00
CA VAL A 37 -2.41 -9.44 2.24
C VAL A 37 -1.31 -8.56 2.82
N ARG A 38 -1.23 -8.45 4.16
CA ARG A 38 -0.14 -7.72 4.81
C ARG A 38 1.22 -8.31 4.54
N ARG A 39 1.35 -9.65 4.59
CA ARG A 39 2.60 -10.34 4.25
C ARG A 39 3.00 -10.04 2.81
N GLN A 40 2.08 -10.23 1.85
CA GLN A 40 2.33 -9.95 0.43
C GLN A 40 2.76 -8.50 0.19
N ARG A 41 2.09 -7.52 0.82
CA ARG A 41 2.46 -6.11 0.68
C ARG A 41 3.82 -5.81 1.31
N GLY A 42 4.13 -6.46 2.43
CA GLY A 42 5.43 -6.40 3.08
C GLY A 42 6.54 -6.93 2.18
N ASP A 43 6.33 -8.09 1.55
CA ASP A 43 7.27 -8.68 0.59
C ASP A 43 7.52 -7.71 -0.59
N GLN A 44 6.46 -7.16 -1.19
CA GLN A 44 6.56 -6.13 -2.24
C GLN A 44 7.33 -4.88 -1.79
N TYR A 45 7.15 -4.45 -0.54
CA TYR A 45 7.87 -3.29 -0.01
C TYR A 45 9.36 -3.59 0.17
N GLN A 46 9.71 -4.79 0.64
CA GLN A 46 11.11 -5.22 0.73
C GLN A 46 11.77 -5.29 -0.64
N ASP A 47 11.06 -5.74 -1.67
CA ASP A 47 11.59 -5.74 -3.03
C ASP A 47 11.76 -4.33 -3.58
N HIS A 48 10.79 -3.44 -3.35
CA HIS A 48 10.89 -2.02 -3.73
C HIS A 48 12.06 -1.30 -3.03
N LEU A 49 12.36 -1.62 -1.77
CA LEU A 49 13.53 -1.05 -1.07
C LEU A 49 14.88 -1.50 -1.65
N LYS A 50 14.93 -2.63 -2.36
CA LYS A 50 16.15 -3.10 -3.05
C LYS A 50 16.36 -2.40 -4.39
N GLU A 51 15.36 -1.68 -4.91
CA GLU A 51 15.47 -0.92 -6.15
C GLU A 51 16.42 0.27 -5.97
N VAL A 52 17.22 0.55 -7.00
CA VAL A 52 18.12 1.71 -7.01
C VAL A 52 17.28 2.94 -7.30
N VAL A 53 17.10 3.79 -6.28
CA VAL A 53 16.29 5.03 -6.33
C VAL A 53 14.80 4.74 -6.61
N PRO A 54 14.05 4.27 -5.60
CA PRO A 54 12.61 3.99 -5.70
C PRO A 54 11.81 5.29 -5.82
N ASN A 55 11.81 5.88 -7.01
CA ASN A 55 11.12 7.12 -7.33
C ASN A 55 9.68 6.85 -7.78
N VAL A 56 8.78 7.80 -7.51
CA VAL A 56 7.37 7.71 -7.96
C VAL A 56 7.28 7.73 -9.49
N LEU A 57 8.18 8.45 -10.13
CA LEU A 57 8.30 8.56 -11.58
C LEU A 57 9.45 7.67 -12.06
N ASN A 58 9.12 6.57 -12.74
CA ASN A 58 10.12 5.66 -13.29
C ASN A 58 10.65 6.20 -14.63
N PHE A 59 11.71 6.99 -14.56
CA PHE A 59 12.49 7.42 -15.71
C PHE A 59 13.94 6.96 -15.56
N PRO A 60 14.58 6.42 -16.61
CA PRO A 60 16.02 6.23 -16.61
C PRO A 60 16.68 7.57 -16.35
N CYS A 61 17.55 7.64 -15.35
CA CYS A 61 18.23 8.88 -14.98
C CYS A 61 19.65 8.59 -14.54
N GLU A 62 20.50 9.61 -14.66
CA GLU A 62 21.88 9.57 -14.18
C GLU A 62 22.10 10.65 -13.11
N PRO A 63 22.90 10.36 -12.07
CA PRO A 63 23.22 11.35 -11.04
C PRO A 63 24.13 12.45 -11.60
N VAL A 64 23.77 13.70 -11.36
CA VAL A 64 24.55 14.88 -11.77
C VAL A 64 25.38 15.41 -10.60
N MET A 65 24.75 15.58 -9.42
CA MET A 65 25.45 16.04 -8.22
C MET A 65 24.74 15.63 -6.92
N SER A 66 25.50 15.41 -5.86
CA SER A 66 24.97 15.28 -4.51
C SER A 66 24.80 16.65 -3.86
N GLY A 67 23.65 16.91 -3.25
CA GLY A 67 23.41 18.13 -2.48
C GLY A 67 24.27 18.25 -1.23
N LEU A 68 24.93 17.16 -0.81
CA LEU A 68 25.92 17.17 0.28
C LEU A 68 27.21 17.90 -0.12
N ASP A 69 27.53 17.95 -1.42
CA ASP A 69 28.75 18.56 -1.95
C ASP A 69 28.60 20.09 -2.19
N LEU A 70 27.41 20.64 -1.95
CA LEU A 70 27.14 22.07 -2.12
C LEU A 70 27.74 22.92 -0.97
N PRO A 71 28.12 24.19 -1.22
CA PRO A 71 28.61 25.10 -0.18
C PRO A 71 27.66 25.24 1.03
N ARG A 72 26.36 25.08 0.80
CA ARG A 72 25.34 24.91 1.82
C ARG A 72 24.67 23.54 1.63
N PRO A 73 25.04 22.51 2.40
CA PRO A 73 24.56 21.15 2.20
C PRO A 73 23.04 21.03 2.30
N VAL A 74 22.44 20.18 1.45
CA VAL A 74 21.00 19.86 1.44
C VAL A 74 20.77 18.36 1.25
N ASN A 75 19.64 17.83 1.74
CA ASN A 75 19.28 16.41 1.64
C ASN A 75 18.58 16.07 0.32
N TYR A 76 19.23 16.39 -0.80
CA TYR A 76 18.71 16.14 -2.14
C TYR A 76 19.84 15.75 -3.10
N VAL A 77 19.51 15.07 -4.19
CA VAL A 77 20.41 14.73 -5.29
C VAL A 77 19.83 15.30 -6.57
N MET A 78 20.67 15.90 -7.42
CA MET A 78 20.27 16.30 -8.77
C MET A 78 20.52 15.16 -9.72
N VAL A 79 19.52 14.83 -10.54
CA VAL A 79 19.59 13.78 -11.56
C VAL A 79 19.16 14.35 -12.91
N ARG A 80 19.73 13.82 -13.99
CA ARG A 80 19.31 14.10 -15.37
C ARG A 80 18.50 12.92 -15.87
N ILE A 81 17.27 13.17 -16.33
CA ILE A 81 16.45 12.17 -16.99
C ILE A 81 17.02 11.90 -18.39
N LEU A 82 17.22 10.63 -18.72
CA LEU A 82 17.67 10.21 -20.04
C LEU A 82 16.48 10.19 -21.00
N PRO A 83 16.62 10.76 -22.20
CA PRO A 83 15.56 10.70 -23.21
C PRO A 83 15.34 9.26 -23.69
N ALA A 84 14.11 8.94 -24.06
CA ALA A 84 13.79 7.66 -24.69
C ALA A 84 14.37 7.61 -26.11
N ALA A 85 14.73 6.43 -26.59
CA ALA A 85 15.38 6.27 -27.90
C ALA A 85 14.52 6.75 -29.08
N ASP A 86 13.20 6.71 -28.93
CA ASP A 86 12.20 7.18 -29.88
C ASP A 86 11.84 8.67 -29.73
N GLN A 87 12.34 9.34 -28.68
CA GLN A 87 12.11 10.76 -28.42
C GLN A 87 13.41 11.46 -27.97
N PRO A 88 14.37 11.63 -28.89
CA PRO A 88 15.62 12.35 -28.59
C PRO A 88 15.35 13.82 -28.30
N VAL A 89 16.11 14.37 -27.36
CA VAL A 89 16.10 15.80 -26.97
C VAL A 89 17.28 16.49 -27.64
N ASP A 90 17.13 17.77 -27.97
CA ASP A 90 18.19 18.62 -28.52
C ASP A 90 19.35 18.75 -27.52
N GLU A 91 20.59 18.40 -27.92
CA GLU A 91 21.74 18.40 -27.02
C GLU A 91 22.33 19.80 -26.78
N GLU A 92 21.99 20.78 -27.63
CA GLU A 92 22.60 22.12 -27.63
C GLU A 92 21.73 23.21 -26.99
N LYS A 93 20.67 22.85 -26.26
CA LYS A 93 19.69 23.80 -25.69
C LYS A 93 19.33 23.52 -24.24
#